data_AF-A0A7W0KMD1-F1
#
_entry.id   AF-A0A7W0KMD1-F1
#
_cell.length_a   1.000
_cell.length_b   1.000
_cell.length_c   1.000
_cell.angle_alpha   90.00
_cell.angle_beta   90.00
_cell.angle_gamma   90.00
#
_symmetry.space_group_name_H-M   'P 1'
#
loop_
_entity.id
_entity.type
_entity.pdbx_description
1 polymer ?
#
loop_
_entity_poly.entity_id
_entity_poly.type
_entity_poly.pdbx_seq_one_letter_code
_entity_poly.pdbx_strand_id
1 'polypeptide(L)'
;MREPLIAAEGLLNGAVGSHRHRWRRLAEAVGDDQACATAVDELLAVSMTGWRLTPVNGGWRVALLPAPGTEPGELAALQGLVLLVESAGWARLRRCGQPGCVQVFLDWTNGGNRRACSVHRRSGHVNLAGSVEKFEDGGVMTGGRR
;
A
#
# COMPACT_ATOMS: atom_id res chain seq x y z
N MET A 1 9.32 -11.61 -1.75
CA MET A 1 8.75 -10.25 -1.85
C MET A 1 7.46 -10.04 -1.06
N ARG A 2 6.52 -10.99 -1.05
CA ARG A 2 5.19 -10.75 -0.45
C ARG A 2 5.20 -10.38 1.04
N GLU A 3 5.97 -11.09 1.85
CA GLU A 3 6.03 -10.84 3.30
C GLU A 3 6.58 -9.45 3.67
N PRO A 4 7.71 -8.99 3.10
CA PRO A 4 8.16 -7.59 3.26
C PRO A 4 7.10 -6.55 2.89
N LEU A 5 6.36 -6.77 1.80
CA LEU A 5 5.33 -5.83 1.37
C LEU A 5 4.12 -5.81 2.32
N ILE A 6 3.76 -6.95 2.91
CA ILE A 6 2.73 -7.00 3.97
C ILE A 6 3.18 -6.22 5.21
N ALA A 7 4.45 -6.37 5.61
CA ALA A 7 5.02 -5.62 6.73
C ALA A 7 5.03 -4.10 6.44
N ALA A 8 5.37 -3.71 5.20
CA ALA A 8 5.33 -2.32 4.77
C ALA A 8 3.91 -1.73 4.86
N GLU A 9 2.89 -2.47 4.41
CA GLU A 9 1.49 -2.06 4.62
C GLU A 9 1.16 -1.89 6.11
N GLY A 10 1.63 -2.79 6.98
CA GLY A 10 1.45 -2.66 8.42
C GLY A 10 2.04 -1.34 8.96
N LEU A 11 3.29 -1.06 8.63
CA LEU A 11 4.01 0.14 9.08
C LEU A 11 3.39 1.44 8.57
N LEU A 12 2.99 1.48 7.30
CA LEU A 12 2.22 2.60 6.71
C LEU A 12 0.90 2.87 7.46
N ASN A 13 0.31 1.83 8.04
CA ASN A 13 -0.97 1.87 8.73
C ASN A 13 -0.86 1.86 10.26
N GLY A 14 0.32 2.17 10.80
CA GLY A 14 0.52 2.41 12.23
C GLY A 14 0.93 1.18 13.05
N ALA A 15 1.38 0.10 12.42
CA ALA A 15 2.07 -0.97 13.15
C ALA A 15 3.30 -0.43 13.90
N VAL A 16 3.65 -1.08 15.00
CA VAL A 16 4.82 -0.71 15.80
C VAL A 16 6.09 -0.96 14.98
N GLY A 17 6.96 0.05 14.93
CA GLY A 17 8.28 0.00 14.31
C GLY A 17 9.14 1.14 14.86
N SER A 18 10.46 1.02 14.75
CA SER A 18 11.44 1.98 15.27
C SER A 18 11.20 3.38 14.72
N HIS A 19 10.79 3.48 13.45
CA HIS A 19 10.61 4.76 12.77
C HIS A 19 9.14 5.04 12.44
N ARG A 20 8.20 4.64 13.33
CA ARG A 20 6.74 4.82 13.12
C ARG A 20 6.33 6.19 12.59
N HIS A 21 6.96 7.27 13.09
CA HIS A 21 6.65 8.63 12.67
C HIS A 21 7.02 8.90 11.21
N ARG A 22 8.12 8.33 10.71
CA ARG A 22 8.57 8.47 9.33
C ARG A 22 7.72 7.64 8.36
N TRP A 23 7.35 6.42 8.77
CA TRP A 23 6.36 5.63 8.03
C TRP A 23 5.00 6.34 7.91
N ARG A 24 4.57 7.03 8.99
CA ARG A 24 3.37 7.87 8.93
C ARG A 24 3.52 9.04 7.95
N ARG A 25 4.67 9.72 7.90
CA ARG A 25 4.92 10.78 6.90
C ARG A 25 4.82 10.24 5.47
N LEU A 26 5.36 9.04 5.21
CA LEU A 26 5.20 8.39 3.91
C LEU A 26 3.72 8.08 3.61
N ALA A 27 2.94 7.61 4.58
CA ALA A 27 1.51 7.38 4.41
C ALA A 27 0.70 8.67 4.17
N GLU A 28 1.12 9.80 4.75
CA GLU A 28 0.54 11.12 4.51
C GLU A 28 0.86 11.62 3.09
N ALA A 29 2.07 11.37 2.60
CA ALA A 29 2.54 11.79 1.27
C ALA A 29 1.89 11.04 0.08
N VAL A 30 1.17 9.95 0.32
CA VAL A 30 0.57 9.14 -0.75
C VAL A 30 -0.34 9.97 -1.65
N GLY A 31 0.01 10.02 -2.94
CA GLY A 31 -0.62 10.85 -3.97
C GLY A 31 0.30 11.94 -4.51
N ASP A 32 1.43 12.19 -3.86
CA ASP A 32 2.50 13.08 -4.30
C ASP A 32 3.82 12.28 -4.38
N ASP A 33 4.25 11.99 -5.61
CA ASP A 33 5.42 11.17 -5.90
C ASP A 33 6.71 11.77 -5.32
N GLN A 34 6.86 13.09 -5.35
CA GLN A 34 8.06 13.77 -4.86
C GLN A 34 8.10 13.79 -3.34
N ALA A 35 6.95 14.01 -2.69
CA ALA A 35 6.83 13.90 -1.24
C ALA A 35 7.06 12.45 -0.77
N CYS A 36 6.57 11.45 -1.52
CA CYS A 36 6.82 10.04 -1.23
C CYS A 36 8.31 9.70 -1.35
N ALA A 37 8.99 10.16 -2.40
CA ALA A 37 10.43 9.96 -2.57
C ALA A 37 11.22 10.56 -1.40
N THR A 38 10.91 11.80 -1.03
CA THR A 38 11.54 12.48 0.12
C THR A 38 11.35 11.70 1.43
N ALA A 39 10.12 11.21 1.69
CA ALA A 39 9.84 10.43 2.89
C ALA A 39 10.56 9.07 2.89
N VAL A 40 10.74 8.44 1.73
CA VAL A 40 11.54 7.20 1.59
C VAL A 40 13.03 7.46 1.82
N ASP A 41 13.58 8.55 1.28
CA ASP A 41 14.98 8.92 1.51
C ASP A 41 15.26 9.17 2.99
N GLU A 42 14.36 9.86 3.69
CA GLU A 42 14.44 10.05 5.14
C GLU A 42 14.39 8.73 5.92
N LEU A 43 13.57 7.76 5.48
CA LEU A 43 13.50 6.42 6.08
C LEU A 43 14.80 5.65 5.85
N LEU A 44 15.35 5.68 4.64
CA LEU A 44 16.61 5.03 4.30
C LEU A 44 17.76 5.61 5.12
N ALA A 45 17.85 6.94 5.22
CA ALA A 45 18.91 7.62 5.96
C ALA A 45 19.01 7.20 7.43
N VAL A 46 17.89 6.80 8.05
CA VAL A 46 17.87 6.40 9.47
C VAL A 46 17.79 4.89 9.69
N SER A 47 17.26 4.12 8.73
CA SER A 47 17.00 2.69 8.91
C SER A 47 18.19 1.82 8.51
N MET A 48 19.17 2.37 7.82
CA MET A 48 20.33 1.60 7.35
C MET A 48 21.65 2.34 7.47
N THR A 49 22.73 1.56 7.56
CA THR A 49 24.12 2.03 7.63
C THR A 49 24.90 1.84 6.34
N GLY A 50 24.40 0.99 5.44
CA GLY A 50 25.12 0.66 4.22
C GLY A 50 24.51 -0.50 3.46
N TRP A 51 25.14 -0.82 2.34
CA TRP A 51 24.68 -1.81 1.38
C TRP A 51 25.72 -2.93 1.33
N ARG A 52 25.27 -4.17 1.15
CA ARG A 52 26.16 -5.32 0.99
C ARG A 52 25.65 -6.24 -0.10
N LEU A 53 26.56 -6.74 -0.91
CA LEU A 53 26.29 -7.88 -1.78
C LEU A 53 26.41 -9.17 -0.96
N THR A 54 25.33 -9.94 -0.92
CA THR A 54 25.24 -11.18 -0.16
C THR A 54 24.92 -12.34 -1.12
N PRO A 55 25.66 -13.46 -1.07
CA PRO A 55 25.34 -14.62 -1.89
C PRO A 55 24.03 -15.26 -1.43
N VAL A 56 23.13 -15.57 -2.36
CA VAL A 56 21.86 -16.28 -2.12
C VAL A 56 21.53 -17.20 -3.28
N ASN A 57 21.30 -18.48 -3.00
CA ASN A 57 20.86 -19.50 -3.96
C ASN A 57 21.67 -19.53 -5.27
N GLY A 58 22.99 -19.53 -5.17
CA GLY A 58 23.88 -19.55 -6.35
C GLY A 58 23.98 -18.22 -7.11
N GLY A 59 23.34 -17.16 -6.62
CA GLY A 59 23.44 -15.81 -7.14
C GLY A 59 23.80 -14.80 -6.05
N TRP A 60 23.50 -13.52 -6.32
CA TRP A 60 23.79 -12.41 -5.44
C TRP A 60 22.55 -11.56 -5.20
N ARG A 61 22.43 -10.97 -4.02
CA ARG A 61 21.42 -9.96 -3.69
C ARG A 61 22.07 -8.76 -3.03
N VAL A 62 21.48 -7.58 -3.22
CA VAL A 62 21.74 -6.44 -2.35
C VAL A 62 20.97 -6.64 -1.04
N ALA A 63 21.69 -6.61 0.07
CA ALA A 63 21.16 -6.54 1.42
C ALA A 63 21.42 -5.13 1.97
N LEU A 64 20.37 -4.52 2.52
CA LEU A 64 20.51 -3.30 3.30
C LEU A 64 20.97 -3.70 4.70
N LEU A 65 21.99 -3.04 5.23
CA LEU A 65 22.50 -3.27 6.58
C LEU A 65 21.75 -2.35 7.56
N PRO A 66 21.09 -2.90 8.60
CA PRO A 66 20.30 -2.09 9.52
C PRO A 66 21.15 -1.11 10.33
N ALA A 67 20.59 0.06 10.60
CA ALA A 67 21.12 0.96 11.61
C ALA A 67 20.80 0.45 13.02
N PRO A 68 21.64 0.74 14.03
CA PRO A 68 21.34 0.40 15.42
C PRO A 68 19.94 0.87 15.83
N GLY A 69 19.17 0.00 16.47
CA GLY A 69 17.81 0.30 16.90
C GLY A 69 16.74 0.18 15.80
N THR A 70 17.07 -0.27 14.59
CA THR A 70 16.06 -0.62 13.57
C THR A 70 15.41 -1.97 13.90
N GLU A 71 14.09 -2.00 14.03
CA GLU A 71 13.34 -3.22 14.35
C GLU A 71 13.52 -4.30 13.26
N PRO A 72 13.56 -5.59 13.64
CA PRO A 72 13.57 -6.69 12.69
C PRO A 72 12.41 -6.59 11.69
N GLY A 73 12.72 -6.74 10.41
CA GLY A 73 11.73 -6.71 9.33
C GLY A 73 11.37 -5.32 8.81
N GLU A 74 11.62 -4.24 9.56
CA GLU A 74 11.34 -2.86 9.10
C GLU A 74 12.19 -2.50 7.87
N LEU A 75 13.47 -2.85 7.90
CA LEU A 75 14.35 -2.62 6.75
C LEU A 75 14.00 -3.49 5.54
N ALA A 76 13.55 -4.73 5.78
CA ALA A 76 13.08 -5.60 4.72
C ALA A 76 11.80 -5.01 4.09
N ALA A 77 10.88 -4.49 4.89
CA ALA A 77 9.68 -3.81 4.44
C ALA A 77 10.00 -2.58 3.59
N LEU A 78 10.93 -1.74 4.03
CA LEU A 78 11.41 -0.60 3.26
C LEU A 78 12.05 -1.02 1.93
N GLN A 79 12.92 -2.04 1.95
CA GLN A 79 13.50 -2.60 0.73
C GLN A 79 12.42 -3.13 -0.23
N GLY A 80 11.40 -3.81 0.31
CA GLY A 80 10.28 -4.33 -0.46
C GLY A 80 9.51 -3.22 -1.17
N LEU A 81 9.19 -2.14 -0.45
CA LEU A 81 8.52 -0.96 -0.99
C LEU A 81 9.35 -0.30 -2.09
N VAL A 82 10.64 -0.06 -1.87
CA VAL A 82 11.53 0.57 -2.85
C VAL A 82 11.61 -0.25 -4.13
N LEU A 83 11.78 -1.57 -4.05
CA LEU A 83 11.81 -2.45 -5.22
C LEU A 83 10.47 -2.47 -5.99
N LEU A 84 9.33 -2.36 -5.28
CA LEU A 84 8.03 -2.25 -5.94
C LEU A 84 7.90 -0.93 -6.70
N VAL A 85 8.35 0.18 -6.12
CA VAL A 85 8.33 1.49 -6.75
C VAL A 85 9.31 1.54 -7.93
N GLU A 86 10.51 1.00 -7.80
CA GLU A 86 11.49 0.89 -8.88
C GLU A 86 10.91 0.14 -10.08
N SER A 87 10.31 -1.03 -9.84
CA SER A 87 9.82 -1.90 -10.91
C SER A 87 8.49 -1.46 -11.52
N ALA A 88 7.65 -0.72 -10.79
CA ALA A 88 6.26 -0.49 -11.20
C ALA A 88 5.71 0.93 -10.91
N GLY A 89 6.55 1.83 -10.38
CA GLY A 89 6.24 3.24 -10.11
C GLY A 89 5.46 3.50 -8.83
N TRP A 90 5.39 4.79 -8.44
CA TRP A 90 4.66 5.27 -7.27
C TRP A 90 3.15 5.02 -7.34
N ALA A 91 2.60 4.84 -8.54
CA ALA A 91 1.22 4.45 -8.75
C ALA A 91 0.82 3.13 -8.05
N ARG A 92 1.77 2.36 -7.49
CA ARG A 92 1.50 1.18 -6.65
C ARG A 92 1.25 1.50 -5.19
N LEU A 93 1.70 2.65 -4.68
CA LEU A 93 1.41 3.10 -3.32
C LEU A 93 0.10 3.90 -3.35
N ARG A 94 -0.97 3.37 -2.74
CA ARG A 94 -2.33 3.91 -2.89
C ARG A 94 -3.09 4.00 -1.59
N ARG A 95 -4.07 4.90 -1.53
CA ARG A 95 -5.11 4.91 -0.49
C ARG A 95 -6.22 3.93 -0.83
N CYS A 96 -6.81 3.32 0.20
CA CYS A 96 -7.97 2.44 0.07
C CYS A 96 -9.17 3.18 -0.55
N GLY A 97 -9.82 2.60 -1.55
CA GLY A 97 -11.00 3.20 -2.20
C GLY A 97 -12.31 3.05 -1.42
N GLN A 98 -12.31 2.40 -0.25
CA GLN A 98 -13.52 2.29 0.58
C GLN A 98 -13.84 3.61 1.28
N PRO A 99 -15.08 4.11 1.23
CA PRO A 99 -15.47 5.37 1.88
C PRO A 99 -15.09 5.39 3.36
N GLY A 100 -14.46 6.50 3.79
CA GLY A 100 -14.00 6.69 5.17
C GLY A 100 -12.74 5.90 5.56
N CYS A 101 -12.20 5.06 4.69
CA CYS A 101 -10.97 4.32 4.99
C CYS A 101 -9.72 5.15 4.68
N VAL A 102 -8.90 5.41 5.69
CA VAL A 102 -7.64 6.16 5.55
C VAL A 102 -6.42 5.26 5.26
N GLN A 103 -6.61 3.95 5.19
CA GLN A 103 -5.52 2.99 5.08
C GLN A 103 -4.81 3.10 3.72
N VAL A 104 -3.49 2.96 3.76
CA VAL A 104 -2.61 2.88 2.58
C VAL A 104 -2.34 1.41 2.25
N PHE A 105 -2.15 1.09 0.97
CA PHE A 105 -1.78 -0.24 0.53
C PHE A 105 -0.77 -0.21 -0.63
N LEU A 106 -0.09 -1.33 -0.82
CA LEU A 106 0.84 -1.57 -1.91
C LEU A 106 0.17 -2.47 -2.95
N ASP A 107 0.03 -1.98 -4.17
CA ASP A 107 -0.53 -2.72 -5.30
C ASP A 107 0.55 -3.55 -6.00
N TRP A 108 0.83 -4.71 -5.41
CA TRP A 108 1.75 -5.69 -6.00
C TRP A 108 1.06 -6.67 -6.95
N THR A 109 -0.18 -6.43 -7.40
CA THR A 109 -0.76 -7.28 -8.46
C THR A 109 -0.09 -6.97 -9.79
N ASN A 110 0.07 -7.96 -10.67
CA ASN A 110 0.73 -7.75 -11.97
C ASN A 110 0.08 -6.58 -12.73
N GLY A 111 -1.24 -6.55 -12.80
CA GLY A 111 -2.01 -5.53 -13.53
C GLY A 111 -2.22 -4.20 -12.82
N GLY A 112 -1.77 -4.01 -11.57
CA GLY A 112 -2.00 -2.74 -10.85
C GLY A 112 -3.48 -2.42 -10.64
N ASN A 113 -4.27 -3.47 -10.45
CA ASN A 113 -5.72 -3.42 -10.36
C ASN A 113 -6.25 -3.50 -8.93
N ARG A 114 -5.39 -3.53 -7.90
CA ARG A 114 -5.86 -3.50 -6.51
C ARG A 114 -6.42 -2.12 -6.19
N ARG A 115 -7.61 -2.10 -5.58
CA ARG A 115 -8.33 -0.87 -5.20
C ARG A 115 -8.59 -0.72 -3.70
N ALA A 116 -8.29 -1.74 -2.90
CA ALA A 116 -8.60 -1.75 -1.47
C ALA A 116 -7.44 -2.28 -0.62
N CYS A 117 -7.37 -1.81 0.63
CA CYS A 117 -6.41 -2.29 1.63
C CYS A 117 -6.65 -3.76 2.00
N SER A 118 -5.69 -4.37 2.70
CA SER A 118 -5.75 -5.80 3.00
C SER A 118 -6.92 -6.18 3.92
N VAL A 119 -7.41 -5.25 4.74
CA VAL A 119 -8.61 -5.41 5.58
C VAL A 119 -9.85 -5.52 4.68
N HIS A 120 -10.14 -4.49 3.88
CA HIS A 120 -11.33 -4.46 3.04
C HIS A 120 -11.33 -5.49 1.91
N ARG A 121 -10.15 -5.94 1.44
CA ARG A 121 -10.07 -7.06 0.49
C ARG A 121 -10.54 -8.39 1.09
N ARG A 122 -10.34 -8.60 2.39
CA ARG A 122 -10.76 -9.83 3.09
C ARG A 122 -12.26 -9.81 3.40
N SER A 123 -12.82 -8.62 3.62
CA SER A 123 -14.23 -8.43 3.96
C SER A 123 -15.21 -8.59 2.79
N GLY A 124 -14.76 -8.87 1.56
CA GLY A 124 -15.64 -9.09 0.40
C GLY A 124 -16.37 -7.86 -0.16
N HIS A 125 -16.28 -6.70 0.50
CA HIS A 125 -16.94 -5.47 0.06
C HIS A 125 -16.10 -4.73 -1.00
N VAL A 126 -16.20 -5.17 -2.26
CA VAL A 126 -15.92 -4.31 -3.41
C VAL A 126 -17.23 -3.69 -3.88
N ASN A 127 -17.70 -2.66 -3.18
CA ASN A 127 -18.60 -1.69 -3.80
C ASN A 127 -17.74 -0.64 -4.49
N LEU A 128 -17.36 -0.92 -5.74
CA LEU A 128 -17.02 0.14 -6.68
C LEU A 128 -18.37 0.67 -7.17
N ALA A 129 -18.72 1.89 -6.77
CA ALA A 129 -19.86 2.60 -7.30
C ALA A 129 -19.69 2.75 -8.83
N GLY A 130 -20.27 1.81 -9.57
CA GLY A 130 -20.71 1.98 -10.94
C GLY A 130 -22.19 2.31 -10.87
N SER A 131 -22.52 3.59 -10.81
CA SER A 131 -23.88 4.09 -10.89
C SER A 131 -24.48 3.70 -12.25
N VAL A 132 -25.56 2.92 -12.22
CA VAL A 132 -26.71 3.11 -13.11
C VAL A 132 -27.93 2.98 -12.22
N GLU A 133 -28.42 4.11 -11.72
CA GLU A 133 -29.77 4.18 -11.15
C GLU A 133 -30.76 3.91 -12.29
N LYS A 134 -31.29 2.69 -12.34
CA LYS A 134 -32.53 2.44 -13.07
C LYS A 134 -33.65 3.01 -12.20
N PHE A 135 -34.14 4.18 -12.60
CA PHE A 135 -35.47 4.64 -12.21
C PHE A 135 -36.48 3.69 -12.87
N GLU A 136 -37.03 2.75 -12.09
CA GLU A 136 -38.26 2.06 -12.45
C GLU A 136 -39.42 2.97 -12.03
N ASP A 137 -39.96 3.70 -13.01
CA ASP A 137 -41.21 4.43 -12.87
C ASP A 137 -42.34 3.45 -12.56
N GLY A 138 -42.73 3.41 -11.29
CA GLY A 138 -43.95 2.80 -10.82
C GLY A 138 -45.16 3.59 -11.35
N GLY A 139 -45.75 3.12 -12.45
CA GLY A 139 -47.07 3.52 -12.90
C GLY A 139 -48.14 2.51 -12.47
N VAL A 140 -48.76 2.75 -11.30
CA VAL A 140 -50.06 2.15 -10.95
C VAL A 140 -51.14 2.78 -11.82
N MET A 141 -51.90 1.96 -12.57
CA MET A 141 -53.19 2.35 -13.13
C MET A 141 -54.27 1.40 -12.65
N THR A 142 -55.04 1.91 -11.69
CA THR A 142 -56.33 1.43 -11.21
C THR A 142 -57.45 1.72 -12.21
N GLY A 143 -58.42 0.81 -12.32
CA GLY A 143 -59.75 1.03 -12.93
C GLY A 143 -60.02 0.11 -14.14
N GLY A 144 -61.10 -0.67 -14.26
CA GLY A 144 -62.41 -0.66 -13.62
C GLY A 144 -63.51 -0.42 -14.67
N ARG A 145 -64.23 -1.50 -15.07
CA ARG A 145 -65.42 -1.59 -15.96
C ARG A 145 -65.18 -1.17 -17.44
N ARG A 146 -65.69 -1.88 -18.45
CA ARG A 146 -66.96 -2.62 -18.60
C ARG A 146 -66.76 -3.95 -19.32
#